data_AF-A0A1G6QI19-F1
#
_entry.id   AF-A0A1G6QI19-F1
#
_cell.length_a   1.000
_cell.length_b   1.000
_cell.length_c   1.000
_cell.angle_alpha   90.00
_cell.angle_beta   90.00
_cell.angle_gamma   90.00
#
_symmetry.space_group_name_H-M   'P 1'
#
loop_
_entity.id
_entity.type
_entity.pdbx_description
1 polymer ?
#
loop_
_entity_poly.entity_id
_entity_poly.type
_entity_poly.pdbx_seq_one_letter_code
_entity_poly.pdbx_strand_id
1 'polypeptide(L)'
;MKGKLAVAGMLVAFHAFALSPQPPASSPRPPASATMKNILEARELRVCTPGDYRPFSFMKSPDVYDGIDVDLMTSLALKHESKDADTAEARLVPKQNQESVTQ
;
A
#
# COMPACT_ATOMS: atom_id res chain seq x y z
N MET A 1 69.56 30.54 11.70
CA MET A 1 70.05 29.50 10.75
C MET A 1 70.23 28.19 11.51
N LYS A 2 69.85 27.05 10.90
CA LYS A 2 70.04 25.64 11.31
C LYS A 2 68.78 25.00 11.92
N GLY A 3 68.00 24.34 11.06
CA GLY A 3 66.80 23.58 11.43
C GLY A 3 67.09 22.14 11.82
N LYS A 4 66.01 21.42 12.18
CA LYS A 4 65.88 19.97 12.03
C LYS A 4 64.44 19.62 11.68
N LEU A 5 64.33 18.84 10.61
CA LEU A 5 63.15 18.16 10.07
C LEU A 5 63.05 16.77 10.74
N ALA A 6 61.84 16.33 11.11
CA ALA A 6 61.32 14.96 10.90
C ALA A 6 59.96 14.78 11.60
N VAL A 7 58.87 14.60 10.83
CA VAL A 7 58.21 13.34 10.43
C VAL A 7 57.19 12.84 11.46
N ALA A 8 55.94 12.68 11.00
CA ALA A 8 55.05 11.53 11.18
C ALA A 8 53.62 12.01 11.39
N GLY A 9 52.71 11.66 10.48
CA GLY A 9 51.30 11.97 10.75
C GLY A 9 50.33 11.73 9.63
N MET A 10 50.41 10.58 8.98
CA MET A 10 49.24 9.85 8.47
C MET A 10 48.35 10.58 7.45
N LEU A 11 48.66 10.31 6.18
CA LEU A 11 47.79 10.42 5.02
C LEU A 11 46.40 9.80 5.33
N VAL A 12 45.40 10.63 5.64
CA VAL A 12 44.00 10.17 5.64
C VAL A 12 43.54 10.18 4.19
N ALA A 13 43.51 9.00 3.58
CA ALA A 13 42.89 8.76 2.31
C ALA A 13 41.41 9.16 2.39
N PHE A 14 41.07 10.30 1.80
CA PHE A 14 39.70 10.63 1.40
C PHE A 14 39.21 9.49 0.50
N HIS A 15 38.39 8.61 1.07
CA HIS A 15 37.65 7.64 0.29
C HIS A 15 36.69 8.44 -0.59
N ALA A 16 37.02 8.52 -1.88
CA ALA A 16 36.11 8.90 -2.94
C ALA A 16 34.97 7.86 -2.96
N PHE A 17 33.93 8.12 -2.18
CA PHE A 17 32.70 7.36 -2.23
C PHE A 17 32.04 7.62 -3.58
N ALA A 18 32.05 6.58 -4.41
CA ALA A 18 31.51 6.59 -5.76
C ALA A 18 30.06 7.11 -5.77
N LEU A 19 29.82 8.09 -6.65
CA LEU A 19 28.50 8.63 -6.94
C LEU A 19 27.68 7.57 -7.69
N SER A 20 26.98 6.70 -6.96
CA SER A 20 26.00 5.79 -7.59
C SER A 20 24.75 6.57 -7.98
N PRO A 21 24.17 6.35 -9.17
CA PRO A 21 22.91 6.96 -9.58
C PRO A 21 21.78 6.48 -8.67
N GLN A 22 21.12 7.42 -7.99
CA GLN A 22 19.95 7.16 -7.15
C GLN A 22 18.76 6.80 -8.06
N PRO A 23 18.04 5.68 -7.81
CA PRO A 23 16.82 5.37 -8.54
C PRO A 23 15.75 6.45 -8.30
N PRO A 24 14.79 6.63 -9.23
CA PRO A 24 13.75 7.63 -9.08
C PRO A 24 13.00 7.45 -7.76
N ALA A 25 12.74 8.57 -7.09
CA ALA A 25 12.03 8.61 -5.82
C ALA A 25 10.65 7.93 -5.95
N SER A 26 10.35 7.03 -5.02
CA SER A 26 9.01 6.47 -4.85
C SER A 26 8.00 7.59 -4.59
N SER A 27 6.85 7.55 -5.27
CA SER A 27 5.72 8.46 -5.02
C SER A 27 5.35 8.46 -3.53
N PRO A 28 4.87 9.59 -2.97
CA PRO A 28 4.42 9.66 -1.59
C PRO A 28 3.32 8.63 -1.36
N ARG A 29 3.62 7.57 -0.60
CA ARG A 29 2.61 6.63 -0.14
C ARG A 29 1.71 7.37 0.86
N PRO A 30 0.37 7.38 0.67
CA PRO A 30 -0.54 7.90 1.69
C PRO A 30 -0.22 7.26 3.04
N PRO A 31 -0.32 8.01 4.16
CA PRO A 31 -0.03 7.45 5.47
C PRO A 31 -0.92 6.22 5.70
N ALA A 32 -0.30 5.07 6.00
CA ALA A 32 -0.97 3.78 6.14
C ALA A 32 -2.11 3.78 7.19
N SER A 33 -2.10 4.77 8.09
CA SER A 33 -3.15 4.96 9.10
C SER A 33 -4.44 5.58 8.56
N ALA A 34 -4.42 6.29 7.43
CA ALA A 34 -5.60 6.95 6.89
C ALA A 34 -6.60 5.95 6.30
N THR A 35 -6.14 4.96 5.53
CA THR A 35 -7.02 3.99 4.88
C THR A 35 -7.84 3.17 5.88
N MET A 36 -7.20 2.65 6.92
CA MET A 36 -7.89 1.87 7.95
C MET A 36 -8.89 2.73 8.73
N LYS A 37 -8.49 3.96 9.10
CA LYS A 37 -9.41 4.90 9.75
C LYS A 37 -10.62 5.20 8.88
N ASN A 38 -10.43 5.44 7.59
CA ASN A 38 -11.53 5.71 6.66
C ASN A 38 -12.49 4.53 6.56
N ILE A 39 -12.00 3.28 6.56
CA ILE A 39 -12.87 2.08 6.54
C ILE A 39 -13.68 1.98 7.83
N LEU A 40 -13.04 2.22 8.98
CA LEU A 40 -13.71 2.19 10.29
C LEU A 40 -14.73 3.33 10.45
N GLU A 41 -14.42 4.53 9.97
CA GLU A 41 -15.30 5.70 9.97
C GLU A 41 -16.48 5.52 8.99
N ALA A 42 -16.22 4.98 7.80
CA ALA A 42 -17.26 4.73 6.79
C ALA A 42 -18.14 3.51 7.08
N ARG A 43 -17.67 2.59 7.93
CA ARG A 43 -18.30 1.28 8.18
C ARG A 43 -18.56 0.48 6.89
N GLU A 44 -17.72 0.71 5.88
CA GLU A 44 -17.87 0.11 4.55
C GLU A 44 -16.49 -0.27 4.00
N LEU A 45 -16.31 -1.54 3.64
CA LEU A 45 -15.13 -2.02 2.95
C LEU A 45 -15.41 -2.06 1.44
N ARG A 46 -14.86 -1.10 0.70
CA ARG A 46 -14.99 -1.04 -0.76
C ARG A 46 -13.91 -1.88 -1.44
N VAL A 47 -14.31 -2.89 -2.20
CA VAL A 47 -13.41 -3.83 -2.88
C VAL A 47 -13.59 -3.72 -4.39
N CYS A 48 -12.50 -3.50 -5.13
CA CYS A 48 -12.53 -3.56 -6.59
C CYS A 48 -12.43 -5.02 -7.04
N THR A 49 -13.38 -5.50 -7.82
CA THR A 49 -13.31 -6.83 -8.45
C THR A 49 -13.55 -6.76 -9.96
N PRO A 50 -12.87 -7.56 -10.79
CA PRO A 50 -13.18 -7.70 -12.22
C PRO A 50 -14.60 -8.20 -12.48
N GLY A 51 -15.09 -9.15 -11.67
CA GLY A 51 -16.42 -9.75 -11.84
C GLY A 51 -16.52 -10.78 -12.97
N ASP A 52 -15.42 -11.18 -13.61
CA ASP A 52 -15.39 -12.15 -14.72
C ASP A 52 -14.40 -13.31 -14.49
N TYR A 53 -13.83 -13.46 -13.29
CA TYR A 53 -12.75 -14.41 -13.00
C TYR A 53 -13.22 -15.58 -12.13
N ARG A 54 -13.73 -16.64 -12.75
CA ARG A 54 -14.16 -17.86 -12.04
C ARG A 54 -12.97 -18.74 -11.64
N PRO A 55 -13.05 -19.45 -10.49
CA PRO A 55 -14.10 -19.44 -9.46
C PRO A 55 -13.90 -18.38 -8.35
N PHE A 56 -12.99 -17.43 -8.55
CA PHE A 56 -12.50 -16.53 -7.48
C PHE A 56 -13.41 -15.31 -7.26
N SER A 57 -13.82 -14.62 -8.32
CA SER A 57 -14.82 -13.57 -8.25
C SER A 57 -15.52 -13.37 -9.59
N PHE A 58 -16.83 -13.60 -9.62
CA PHE A 58 -17.66 -13.38 -10.78
C PHE A 58 -18.99 -12.73 -10.41
N MET A 59 -19.50 -11.88 -11.30
CA MET A 59 -20.79 -11.23 -11.14
C MET A 59 -21.90 -12.20 -11.58
N LYS A 60 -22.79 -12.56 -10.64
CA LYS A 60 -23.97 -13.39 -10.90
C LYS A 60 -25.10 -12.58 -11.55
N SER A 61 -25.30 -11.37 -11.05
CA SER A 61 -26.25 -10.38 -11.52
C SER A 61 -25.71 -8.98 -11.19
N PRO A 62 -26.29 -7.88 -11.70
CA PRO A 62 -25.79 -6.53 -11.38
C PRO A 62 -25.62 -6.34 -9.87
N ASP A 63 -24.42 -5.90 -9.47
CA ASP A 63 -23.97 -5.70 -8.09
C ASP A 63 -23.99 -6.93 -7.16
N VAL A 64 -24.28 -8.13 -7.68
CA VAL A 64 -24.23 -9.39 -6.95
C VAL A 64 -23.06 -10.22 -7.44
N TYR A 65 -22.10 -10.43 -6.54
CA TYR A 65 -20.87 -11.15 -6.83
C TYR A 65 -20.81 -12.47 -6.07
N ASP A 66 -20.05 -13.42 -6.59
CA ASP A 66 -19.80 -14.72 -5.99
C ASP A 66 -18.37 -15.18 -6.21
N GLY A 67 -17.89 -16.07 -5.36
CA GLY A 67 -16.58 -16.69 -5.47
C GLY A 67 -15.74 -16.56 -4.21
N ILE A 68 -14.60 -17.23 -4.23
CA ILE A 68 -13.71 -17.37 -3.07
C ILE A 68 -13.24 -16.01 -2.53
N ASP A 69 -12.91 -15.07 -3.41
CA ASP A 69 -12.45 -13.73 -3.02
C ASP A 69 -13.62 -12.90 -2.45
N VAL A 70 -14.85 -13.15 -2.89
CA VAL A 70 -16.05 -12.50 -2.34
C VAL A 70 -16.31 -12.96 -0.91
N ASP A 71 -16.22 -14.26 -0.67
CA ASP A 71 -16.38 -14.85 0.67
C ASP A 71 -15.30 -14.38 1.63
N LEU A 72 -14.06 -14.31 1.13
CA LEU A 72 -12.91 -13.79 1.89
C LEU A 72 -13.15 -12.33 2.30
N MET A 73 -13.55 -11.47 1.37
CA MET A 73 -13.74 -10.04 1.65
C MET A 73 -14.95 -9.79 2.55
N THR A 74 -16.01 -10.57 2.39
CA THR A 74 -17.17 -10.55 3.30
C THR A 74 -16.74 -10.91 4.72
N SER A 75 -15.95 -11.99 4.87
CA SER A 75 -15.42 -12.41 6.17
C SER A 75 -14.50 -11.36 6.79
N LEU A 76 -13.70 -10.66 5.99
CA LEU A 76 -12.85 -9.57 6.44
C LEU A 76 -13.67 -8.39 6.95
N ALA A 77 -14.69 -7.95 6.19
CA ALA A 77 -15.57 -6.86 6.62
C ALA A 77 -16.22 -7.15 7.99
N LEU A 78 -16.75 -8.35 8.17
CA LEU A 78 -17.33 -8.81 9.44
C LEU A 78 -16.28 -8.88 10.57
N LYS A 79 -15.03 -9.25 10.26
CA LYS A 79 -13.97 -9.38 11.27
C LYS A 79 -13.54 -8.04 11.87
N HIS A 80 -13.63 -6.95 11.09
CA HIS A 80 -13.23 -5.62 11.54
C HIS A 80 -14.20 -4.98 12.54
N GLU A 81 -15.29 -5.66 12.88
CA GLU A 81 -16.30 -5.27 13.86
C GLU A 81 -15.80 -5.49 15.31
N SER A 82 -14.69 -4.84 15.67
CA SER A 82 -14.21 -4.80 17.05
C SER A 82 -14.57 -3.46 17.70
N LYS A 83 -15.77 -3.42 18.30
CA LYS A 83 -16.09 -2.82 19.62
C LYS A 83 -17.41 -2.04 19.69
N ASP A 84 -17.88 -1.44 18.61
CA ASP A 84 -19.10 -0.61 18.61
C ASP A 84 -20.01 -1.01 17.43
N ALA A 85 -20.81 -2.06 17.66
CA ALA A 85 -21.59 -2.79 16.66
C ALA A 85 -22.60 -1.89 15.93
N ASP A 86 -22.34 -1.71 14.65
CA ASP A 86 -23.31 -1.41 13.60
C ASP A 86 -22.67 -1.97 12.32
N THR A 87 -23.37 -2.89 11.68
CA THR A 87 -22.93 -3.80 10.61
C THR A 87 -22.02 -3.14 9.58
N ALA A 88 -20.75 -3.56 9.54
CA ALA A 88 -19.83 -3.20 8.46
C ALA A 88 -20.05 -4.14 7.26
N GLU A 89 -20.39 -3.56 6.11
CA GLU A 89 -20.71 -4.33 4.90
C GLU A 89 -19.56 -4.26 3.88
N ALA A 90 -19.31 -5.37 3.18
CA ALA A 90 -18.39 -5.39 2.04
C ALA A 90 -19.12 -4.96 0.77
N ARG A 91 -18.70 -3.85 0.16
CA ARG A 91 -19.24 -3.41 -1.13
C ARG A 91 -18.26 -3.66 -2.25
N LEU A 92 -18.62 -4.56 -3.15
CA LEU A 92 -17.86 -4.81 -4.37
C LEU A 92 -18.21 -3.76 -5.42
N VAL A 93 -17.19 -3.20 -6.04
CA VAL A 93 -17.28 -2.15 -7.06
C VAL A 93 -16.62 -2.67 -8.34
N PRO A 94 -17.27 -2.57 -9.51
CA PRO A 94 -16.66 -2.98 -10.76
C PRO A 94 -15.45 -2.09 -11.08
N LYS A 95 -14.39 -2.73 -11.60
CA LYS A 95 -13.15 -2.06 -12.05
C LYS A 95 -13.37 -0.88 -13.00
N GLN A 96 -14.46 -0.87 -13.78
CA GLN A 96 -14.77 0.18 -14.76
C GLN A 96 -15.13 1.54 -14.14
N ASN A 97 -15.54 1.59 -12.86
CA ASN A 97 -15.84 2.85 -12.16
C ASN A 97 -14.62 3.46 -11.46
N GLN A 98 -13.43 3.10 -11.90
CA GLN A 98 -12.15 3.64 -11.43
C GLN A 98 -11.60 4.63 -12.48
N GLU A 99 -12.42 5.57 -12.96
CA GLU A 99 -11.88 6.70 -13.71
C GLU A 99 -10.91 7.47 -12.79
N SER A 100 -9.64 7.49 -13.19
CA SER A 100 -8.55 8.29 -12.60
C SER A 100 -8.11 7.94 -11.17
N VAL A 101 -7.58 6.74 -10.95
CA VAL A 101 -6.43 6.60 -10.03
C VAL A 101 -5.18 6.49 -10.89
N THR A 102 -4.79 7.62 -11.47
CA THR A 102 -3.43 7.83 -11.97
C THR A 102 -2.51 7.72 -10.76
N GLN A 103 -1.62 6.72 -10.78
CA GLN A 103 -0.56 6.56 -9.78
C GLN A 103 0.43 7.71 -9.81
#